data_AF-A0A914CJF5-F1
#
_entry.id   AF-A0A914CJF5-F1
#
_cell.length_a   1.000
_cell.length_b   1.000
_cell.length_c   1.000
_cell.angle_alpha   90.00
_cell.angle_beta   90.00
_cell.angle_gamma   90.00
#
_symmetry.space_group_name_H-M   'P 1'
#
loop_
_entity.id
_entity.type
_entity.pdbx_description
1 polymer ?
#
loop_
_entity_poly.entity_id
_entity_poly.type
_entity_poly.pdbx_seq_one_letter_code
_entity_poly.pdbx_strand_id
1 'polypeptide(L)'
;MNSNVSITEDVEVNSRESRIELRELRFDGALWSTLSTVHFDPRQGYINLTAQDVVARFTLNKALFEAYADGFRLNETTDRSGNGNTDLLVVLQDGVNLSFTDSTLTEIEAANGQMALIRGNSWHLHVEQRLELFSTVVTDLQRQLLITAINDDYNIQITLLGAQITLLGAQVELLYGRVHVEISADYRTVVLTSEAHRVELRTVMSPFNFSITDRELSVRCPDDITTLRIMRDSSEIDIEVEQRSALHMDRSGGSQFVLEGQNSTTPERLDLNSSELSLRLNSEERNNRLFSLIELGET
;
A
#
# COMPACT_ATOMS: atom_id res chain seq x y z
N MET A 1 -31.92 13.25 -14.17
CA MET A 1 -31.36 12.20 -15.06
C MET A 1 -31.36 12.70 -16.49
N ASN A 2 -30.27 13.36 -16.90
CA ASN A 2 -30.04 13.76 -18.29
C ASN A 2 -28.68 13.18 -18.68
N SER A 3 -28.67 12.29 -19.66
CA SER A 3 -27.46 11.83 -20.34
C SER A 3 -27.50 12.30 -21.78
N ASN A 4 -26.37 12.73 -22.30
CA ASN A 4 -26.20 13.10 -23.69
C ASN A 4 -25.15 12.17 -24.31
N VAL A 5 -25.47 11.62 -25.48
CA VAL A 5 -24.57 10.76 -26.24
C VAL A 5 -24.32 11.43 -27.58
N SER A 6 -23.05 11.64 -27.91
CA SER A 6 -22.61 12.09 -29.23
C SER A 6 -21.71 11.03 -29.85
N ILE A 7 -21.95 10.78 -31.14
CA ILE A 7 -21.20 9.80 -31.93
C ILE A 7 -20.64 10.56 -33.13
N THR A 8 -19.31 10.61 -33.23
CA THR A 8 -18.60 11.11 -34.40
C THR A 8 -17.71 10.00 -34.96
N GLU A 9 -16.39 10.14 -34.84
CA GLU A 9 -15.44 9.04 -35.00
C GLU A 9 -15.34 8.22 -33.71
N ASP A 10 -15.40 8.92 -32.57
CA ASP A 10 -15.43 8.37 -31.22
C ASP A 10 -16.84 8.50 -30.60
N VAL A 11 -17.06 7.82 -29.48
CA VAL A 11 -18.29 7.92 -28.69
C VAL A 11 -18.01 8.73 -27.44
N GLU A 12 -18.79 9.80 -27.24
CA GLU A 12 -18.76 10.59 -26.01
C GLU A 12 -20.11 10.50 -25.29
N VAL A 13 -20.08 10.21 -24.00
CA VAL A 13 -21.25 10.11 -23.13
C VAL A 13 -21.06 11.04 -21.94
N ASN A 14 -21.91 12.06 -21.85
CA ASN A 14 -21.98 12.97 -20.72
C ASN A 14 -23.20 12.63 -19.88
N SER A 15 -23.03 12.40 -18.58
CA SER A 15 -24.13 11.99 -17.69
C SER A 15 -24.09 12.72 -16.36
N ARG A 16 -25.27 13.09 -15.85
CA ARG A 16 -25.48 13.50 -14.46
C ARG A 16 -26.11 12.34 -13.70
N GLU A 17 -25.54 12.02 -12.53
CA GLU A 17 -25.88 10.85 -11.71
C GLU A 17 -25.78 9.55 -12.52
N SER A 18 -24.57 9.01 -12.62
CA SER A 18 -24.29 7.86 -13.48
C SER A 18 -23.81 6.65 -12.70
N ARG A 19 -24.17 5.47 -13.22
CA ARG A 19 -23.45 4.22 -12.99
C ARG A 19 -22.80 3.83 -14.32
N ILE A 20 -21.48 3.72 -14.33
CA ILE A 20 -20.69 3.35 -15.50
C ILE A 20 -20.12 1.96 -15.26
N GLU A 21 -20.33 1.05 -16.20
CA GLU A 21 -19.65 -0.26 -16.21
C GLU A 21 -18.71 -0.32 -17.41
N LEU A 22 -17.45 -0.63 -17.14
CA LEU A 22 -16.37 -0.80 -18.12
C LEU A 22 -15.94 -2.26 -18.09
N ARG A 23 -15.81 -2.89 -19.27
CA ARG A 23 -15.35 -4.27 -19.42
C ARG A 23 -14.40 -4.35 -20.61
N GLU A 24 -13.14 -4.57 -20.32
CA GLU A 24 -12.05 -4.75 -21.27
C GLU A 24 -11.26 -6.03 -20.92
N LEU A 25 -10.36 -6.46 -21.82
CA LEU A 25 -9.72 -7.78 -21.75
C LEU A 25 -9.14 -8.12 -20.36
N ARG A 26 -8.40 -7.19 -19.75
CA ARG A 26 -7.76 -7.35 -18.43
C ARG A 26 -8.26 -6.33 -17.41
N PHE A 27 -9.27 -5.53 -17.74
CA PHE A 27 -9.75 -4.45 -16.89
C PHE A 27 -11.28 -4.47 -16.80
N ASP A 28 -11.78 -4.52 -15.58
CA ASP A 28 -13.21 -4.41 -15.31
C ASP A 28 -13.42 -3.30 -14.29
N GLY A 29 -14.45 -2.48 -14.46
CA GLY A 29 -14.72 -1.35 -13.59
C GLY A 29 -16.20 -1.05 -13.45
N ALA A 30 -16.60 -0.69 -12.23
CA ALA A 30 -17.88 -0.10 -11.92
C ALA A 30 -17.66 1.23 -11.19
N LEU A 31 -18.30 2.28 -11.67
CA LEU A 31 -18.18 3.63 -11.11
C LEU A 31 -19.56 4.22 -10.86
N TRP A 32 -19.71 4.93 -9.76
CA TRP A 32 -20.85 5.79 -9.45
C TRP A 32 -20.36 7.21 -9.30
N SER A 33 -21.06 8.17 -9.92
CA SER A 33 -20.65 9.58 -9.89
C SER A 33 -21.84 10.53 -10.02
N THR A 34 -21.68 11.76 -9.55
CA THR A 34 -22.68 12.83 -9.72
C THR A 34 -22.59 13.48 -11.10
N LEU A 35 -21.40 13.51 -11.69
CA LEU A 35 -21.15 13.99 -13.05
C LEU A 35 -20.03 13.17 -13.67
N SER A 36 -20.21 12.74 -14.92
CA SER A 36 -19.19 11.99 -15.65
C SER A 36 -19.20 12.29 -17.14
N THR A 37 -18.01 12.26 -17.74
CA THR A 37 -17.80 12.22 -19.19
C THR A 37 -16.99 10.98 -19.53
N VAL A 38 -17.53 10.10 -20.37
CA VAL A 38 -16.83 8.94 -20.94
C VAL A 38 -16.56 9.24 -22.42
N HIS A 39 -15.33 9.04 -22.88
CA HIS A 39 -14.91 9.17 -24.26
C HIS A 39 -14.12 7.93 -24.67
N PHE A 40 -14.59 7.19 -25.68
CA PHE A 40 -13.98 5.93 -26.09
C PHE A 40 -14.06 5.68 -27.60
N ASP A 41 -13.07 4.97 -28.14
CA ASP A 41 -13.10 4.42 -29.50
C ASP A 41 -13.41 2.92 -29.45
N PRO A 42 -14.55 2.47 -30.02
CA PRO A 42 -14.88 1.05 -30.06
C PRO A 42 -13.88 0.21 -30.87
N ARG A 43 -13.05 0.81 -31.73
CA ARG A 43 -12.08 0.13 -32.61
C ARG A 43 -10.66 0.14 -32.04
N GLN A 44 -10.18 1.27 -31.54
CA GLN A 44 -8.80 1.41 -31.05
C GLN A 44 -8.59 0.96 -29.60
N GLY A 45 -9.67 0.64 -28.88
CA GLY A 45 -9.57 0.02 -27.55
C GLY A 45 -9.03 0.98 -26.50
N TYR A 46 -9.45 2.24 -26.50
CA TYR A 46 -9.14 3.16 -25.42
C TYR A 46 -10.43 3.67 -24.76
N ILE A 47 -10.32 3.98 -23.47
CA ILE A 47 -11.39 4.59 -22.67
C ILE A 47 -10.80 5.73 -21.85
N ASN A 48 -11.33 6.94 -22.02
CA ASN A 48 -11.07 8.08 -21.17
C ASN A 48 -12.34 8.41 -20.37
N LEU A 49 -12.21 8.54 -19.06
CA LEU A 49 -13.32 8.84 -18.17
C LEU A 49 -12.88 9.92 -17.18
N THR A 50 -13.67 10.99 -17.07
CA THR A 50 -13.59 11.96 -15.98
C THR A 50 -14.89 11.93 -15.20
N ALA A 51 -14.80 12.03 -13.87
CA ALA A 51 -15.96 12.01 -13.01
C ALA A 51 -15.76 12.81 -11.71
N GLN A 52 -16.87 13.21 -11.09
CA GLN A 52 -16.93 13.93 -9.82
C GLN A 52 -17.73 13.16 -8.77
N ASP A 53 -17.37 13.33 -7.50
CA ASP A 53 -17.97 12.66 -6.33
C ASP A 53 -18.10 11.16 -6.55
N VAL A 54 -16.95 10.50 -6.70
CA VAL A 54 -16.85 9.15 -7.22
C VAL A 54 -16.79 8.10 -6.13
N VAL A 55 -17.55 7.03 -6.32
CA VAL A 55 -17.29 5.72 -5.73
C VAL A 55 -16.91 4.78 -6.88
N ALA A 56 -15.72 4.20 -6.83
CA ALA A 56 -15.18 3.36 -7.87
C ALA A 56 -14.78 2.00 -7.33
N ARG A 57 -15.07 0.95 -8.08
CA ARG A 57 -14.51 -0.39 -7.87
C ARG A 57 -14.01 -0.91 -9.20
N PHE A 58 -12.73 -1.22 -9.30
CA PHE A 58 -12.16 -1.70 -10.55
C PHE A 58 -11.04 -2.71 -10.32
N THR A 59 -10.77 -3.51 -11.33
CA THR A 59 -9.73 -4.54 -11.31
C THR A 59 -8.82 -4.42 -12.51
N LEU A 60 -7.52 -4.63 -12.31
CA LEU A 60 -6.57 -4.92 -13.37
C LEU A 60 -6.06 -6.35 -13.17
N ASN A 61 -6.46 -7.29 -14.02
CA ASN A 61 -6.36 -8.72 -13.77
C ASN A 61 -6.96 -9.07 -12.39
N LYS A 62 -6.12 -9.50 -11.43
CA LYS A 62 -6.53 -9.92 -10.09
C LYS A 62 -6.38 -8.82 -9.03
N ALA A 63 -5.74 -7.70 -9.37
CA ALA A 63 -5.62 -6.57 -8.46
C ALA A 63 -6.98 -5.88 -8.34
N LEU A 64 -7.48 -5.73 -7.11
CA LEU A 64 -8.73 -5.03 -6.81
C LEU A 64 -8.43 -3.65 -6.25
N PHE A 65 -9.20 -2.68 -6.71
CA PHE A 65 -9.20 -1.32 -6.19
C PHE A 65 -10.63 -0.93 -5.81
N GLU A 66 -10.77 -0.33 -4.63
CA GLU A 66 -11.98 0.34 -4.19
C GLU A 66 -11.62 1.76 -3.79
N ALA A 67 -12.25 2.76 -4.39
CA ALA A 67 -11.86 4.15 -4.22
C ALA A 67 -13.05 5.08 -4.02
N TYR A 68 -12.83 6.11 -3.20
CA TYR A 68 -13.68 7.27 -3.07
C TYR A 68 -12.83 8.53 -3.29
N ALA A 69 -13.31 9.47 -4.10
CA ALA A 69 -12.64 10.77 -4.30
C ALA A 69 -13.60 11.80 -4.92
N ASP A 70 -13.40 13.08 -4.65
CA ASP A 70 -14.21 14.14 -5.26
C ASP A 70 -13.86 14.33 -6.74
N GLY A 71 -12.61 14.09 -7.13
CA GLY A 71 -12.13 14.11 -8.52
C GLY A 71 -11.59 12.75 -8.99
N PHE A 72 -12.06 12.28 -10.14
CA PHE A 72 -11.61 11.03 -10.76
C PHE A 72 -11.27 11.22 -12.23
N ARG A 73 -10.12 10.69 -12.65
CA ARG A 73 -9.76 10.52 -14.06
C ARG A 73 -9.21 9.13 -14.30
N LEU A 74 -9.69 8.49 -15.35
CA LEU A 74 -9.23 7.20 -15.87
C LEU A 74 -8.85 7.39 -17.33
N ASN A 75 -7.64 6.96 -17.69
CA ASN A 75 -7.27 6.69 -19.07
C ASN A 75 -6.85 5.22 -19.15
N GLU A 76 -7.47 4.50 -20.07
CA GLU A 76 -7.25 3.07 -20.28
C GLU A 76 -7.01 2.83 -21.77
N THR A 77 -6.11 1.91 -22.08
CA THR A 77 -5.84 1.47 -23.44
C THR A 77 -5.56 -0.03 -23.43
N THR A 78 -6.28 -0.78 -24.25
CA THR A 78 -6.20 -2.23 -24.37
C THR A 78 -5.85 -2.64 -25.79
N ASP A 79 -4.80 -3.42 -25.94
CA ASP A 79 -4.62 -4.29 -27.09
C ASP A 79 -5.56 -5.50 -26.94
N ARG A 80 -6.54 -5.62 -27.83
CA ARG A 80 -7.52 -6.72 -27.83
C ARG A 80 -7.06 -7.97 -28.59
N SER A 81 -5.77 -8.03 -28.97
CA SER A 81 -5.17 -9.24 -29.53
C SER A 81 -5.16 -10.39 -28.51
N GLY A 82 -4.94 -11.63 -28.96
CA GLY A 82 -5.01 -12.82 -28.09
C GLY A 82 -4.00 -12.84 -26.93
N ASN A 83 -2.93 -12.05 -27.04
CA ASN A 83 -1.89 -11.85 -26.02
C ASN A 83 -1.75 -10.36 -25.66
N GLY A 84 -2.78 -9.57 -25.92
CA GLY A 84 -2.76 -8.13 -25.72
C GLY A 84 -2.79 -7.74 -24.24
N ASN A 85 -2.41 -6.49 -24.00
CA ASN A 85 -2.22 -5.91 -22.68
C ASN A 85 -3.12 -4.68 -22.51
N THR A 86 -3.44 -4.37 -21.26
CA THR A 86 -4.12 -3.17 -20.82
C THR A 86 -3.15 -2.28 -20.05
N ASP A 87 -3.06 -1.03 -20.48
CA ASP A 87 -2.39 0.05 -19.78
C ASP A 87 -3.44 0.95 -19.10
N LEU A 88 -3.19 1.30 -17.85
CA LEU A 88 -4.12 1.98 -16.96
C LEU A 88 -3.44 3.18 -16.31
N LEU A 89 -4.10 4.33 -16.35
CA LEU A 89 -3.75 5.52 -15.57
C LEU A 89 -5.00 6.04 -14.86
N VAL A 90 -5.02 5.92 -13.53
CA VAL A 90 -6.08 6.51 -12.70
C VAL A 90 -5.50 7.64 -11.86
N VAL A 91 -6.22 8.75 -11.78
CA VAL A 91 -5.93 9.87 -10.89
C VAL A 91 -7.14 10.12 -10.01
N LEU A 92 -6.94 10.05 -8.70
CA LEU A 92 -7.90 10.39 -7.66
C LEU A 92 -7.44 11.68 -7.00
N GLN A 93 -8.33 12.64 -6.79
CA GLN A 93 -8.02 13.94 -6.21
C GLN A 93 -9.09 14.34 -5.19
N ASP A 94 -8.66 15.10 -4.18
CA ASP A 94 -9.51 15.76 -3.19
C ASP A 94 -10.36 14.75 -2.36
N GLY A 95 -9.86 14.38 -1.17
CA GLY A 95 -10.57 13.47 -0.26
C GLY A 95 -10.47 11.99 -0.65
N VAL A 96 -9.26 11.53 -1.04
CA VAL A 96 -9.03 10.19 -1.55
C VAL A 96 -9.06 9.13 -0.45
N ASN A 97 -10.00 8.20 -0.53
CA ASN A 97 -9.91 6.89 0.14
C ASN A 97 -9.67 5.81 -0.92
N LEU A 98 -8.77 4.87 -0.66
CA LEU A 98 -8.36 3.82 -1.58
C LEU A 98 -8.05 2.55 -0.78
N SER A 99 -8.75 1.46 -1.08
CA SER A 99 -8.29 0.10 -0.78
C SER A 99 -7.70 -0.51 -2.04
N PHE A 100 -6.55 -1.15 -1.90
CA PHE A 100 -5.89 -1.94 -2.92
C PHE A 100 -5.61 -3.33 -2.38
N THR A 101 -6.12 -4.35 -3.06
CA THR A 101 -5.87 -5.76 -2.72
C THR A 101 -5.12 -6.44 -3.85
N ASP A 102 -3.95 -6.99 -3.54
CA ASP A 102 -3.17 -7.84 -4.44
C ASP A 102 -3.54 -9.33 -4.25
N SER A 103 -3.31 -10.13 -5.29
CA SER A 103 -3.22 -11.59 -5.24
C SER A 103 -2.33 -12.20 -4.14
N THR A 104 -1.40 -11.45 -3.51
CA THR A 104 -0.68 -11.89 -2.30
C THR A 104 -1.56 -11.96 -1.05
N LEU A 105 -2.85 -11.59 -1.12
CA LEU A 105 -3.72 -11.29 0.02
C LEU A 105 -3.23 -10.10 0.86
N THR A 106 -2.41 -9.25 0.25
CA THR A 106 -2.00 -8.00 0.86
C THR A 106 -3.02 -6.94 0.52
N GLU A 107 -3.70 -6.46 1.56
CA GLU A 107 -4.57 -5.30 1.50
C GLU A 107 -3.79 -4.07 1.95
N ILE A 108 -4.02 -2.97 1.24
CA ILE A 108 -3.47 -1.65 1.55
C ILE A 108 -4.65 -0.71 1.57
N GLU A 109 -4.92 -0.14 2.74
CA GLU A 109 -5.89 0.94 2.88
C GLU A 109 -5.17 2.28 2.93
N ALA A 110 -5.70 3.29 2.27
CA ALA A 110 -5.28 4.67 2.38
C ALA A 110 -6.53 5.53 2.50
N ALA A 111 -6.64 6.32 3.57
CA ALA A 111 -7.79 7.19 3.80
C ALA A 111 -7.39 8.68 3.74
N ASN A 112 -8.33 9.57 3.47
CA ASN A 112 -8.17 11.04 3.51
C ASN A 112 -6.92 11.60 2.79
N GLY A 113 -6.52 10.99 1.67
CA GLY A 113 -5.40 11.45 0.85
C GLY A 113 -5.76 12.69 0.01
N GLN A 114 -4.76 13.51 -0.33
CA GLN A 114 -4.97 14.63 -1.28
C GLN A 114 -5.05 14.13 -2.71
N MET A 115 -4.16 13.20 -3.08
CA MET A 115 -4.09 12.66 -4.43
C MET A 115 -3.53 11.24 -4.42
N ALA A 116 -4.11 10.37 -5.24
CA ALA A 116 -3.51 9.09 -5.60
C ALA A 116 -3.38 8.97 -7.13
N LEU A 117 -2.20 8.58 -7.58
CA LEU A 117 -1.89 8.32 -8.97
C LEU A 117 -1.61 6.82 -9.12
N ILE A 118 -2.47 6.10 -9.83
CA ILE A 118 -2.33 4.67 -10.08
C ILE A 118 -1.92 4.50 -11.54
N ARG A 119 -0.80 3.83 -11.77
CA ARG A 119 -0.34 3.37 -13.08
C ARG A 119 -0.31 1.86 -13.08
N GLY A 120 -1.08 1.23 -13.95
CA GLY A 120 -1.12 -0.22 -14.08
C GLY A 120 -0.76 -0.62 -15.49
N ASN A 121 -0.02 -1.71 -15.64
CA ASN A 121 0.23 -2.35 -16.92
C ASN A 121 -0.03 -3.83 -16.71
N SER A 122 -0.93 -4.42 -17.48
CA SER A 122 -1.09 -5.88 -17.47
C SER A 122 -0.03 -6.52 -18.37
N TRP A 123 0.39 -7.73 -18.05
CA TRP A 123 1.22 -8.53 -18.95
C TRP A 123 1.04 -10.02 -18.69
N HIS A 124 1.87 -10.82 -19.35
CA HIS A 124 2.09 -12.21 -19.01
C HIS A 124 3.59 -12.50 -19.04
N LEU A 125 4.25 -12.35 -17.89
CA LEU A 125 5.68 -12.56 -17.70
C LEU A 125 5.87 -13.49 -16.51
N HIS A 126 6.99 -14.22 -16.44
CA HIS A 126 7.37 -14.94 -15.22
C HIS A 126 8.31 -14.07 -14.40
N VAL A 127 7.77 -13.45 -13.35
CA VAL A 127 8.50 -12.54 -12.46
C VAL A 127 8.21 -12.89 -11.00
N GLU A 128 9.17 -12.65 -10.13
CA GLU A 128 8.95 -12.84 -8.70
C GLU A 128 7.88 -11.87 -8.20
N GLN A 129 6.86 -12.42 -7.54
CA GLN A 129 5.80 -11.63 -6.93
C GLN A 129 6.35 -10.82 -5.77
N ARG A 130 6.15 -9.50 -5.81
CA ARG A 130 6.59 -8.61 -4.76
C ARG A 130 5.71 -7.37 -4.63
N LEU A 131 5.60 -6.89 -3.41
CA LEU A 131 5.04 -5.59 -3.07
C LEU A 131 6.14 -4.75 -2.42
N GLU A 132 6.37 -3.57 -2.95
CA GLU A 132 7.38 -2.63 -2.46
C GLU A 132 6.69 -1.33 -2.02
N LEU A 133 7.06 -0.79 -0.85
CA LEU A 133 6.61 0.53 -0.40
C LEU A 133 7.83 1.41 -0.16
N PHE A 134 7.89 2.54 -0.81
CA PHE A 134 9.02 3.47 -0.72
C PHE A 134 8.54 4.85 -0.31
N SER A 135 8.94 5.28 0.88
CA SER A 135 8.72 6.65 1.36
C SER A 135 9.88 7.52 0.90
N THR A 136 9.58 8.63 0.24
CA THR A 136 10.60 9.59 -0.22
C THR A 136 10.19 11.03 0.02
N VAL A 137 11.19 11.88 0.26
CA VAL A 137 11.04 13.30 0.52
C VAL A 137 10.97 14.04 -0.82
N VAL A 138 9.83 14.68 -1.10
CA VAL A 138 9.63 15.53 -2.29
C VAL A 138 10.13 16.95 -2.01
N THR A 139 9.82 17.47 -0.80
CA THR A 139 10.36 18.71 -0.23
C THR A 139 10.51 18.54 1.28
N ASP A 140 11.18 19.46 1.97
CA ASP A 140 11.38 19.41 3.44
C ASP A 140 10.07 19.20 4.25
N LEU A 141 8.93 19.55 3.67
CA LEU A 141 7.60 19.43 4.28
C LEU A 141 6.68 18.42 3.61
N GLN A 142 7.09 17.77 2.51
CA GLN A 142 6.26 16.85 1.77
C GLN A 142 6.97 15.54 1.49
N ARG A 143 6.35 14.45 1.89
CA ARG A 143 6.72 13.09 1.52
C ARG A 143 5.68 12.51 0.58
N GLN A 144 6.12 11.57 -0.24
CA GLN A 144 5.25 10.71 -1.04
C GLN A 144 5.52 9.26 -0.66
N LEU A 145 4.48 8.43 -0.75
CA LEU A 145 4.60 6.99 -0.64
C LEU A 145 4.36 6.40 -2.04
N LEU A 146 5.37 5.69 -2.55
CA LEU A 146 5.25 4.90 -3.77
C LEU A 146 5.04 3.44 -3.38
N ILE A 147 3.92 2.87 -3.81
CA ILE A 147 3.61 1.46 -3.66
C ILE A 147 3.77 0.81 -5.04
N THR A 148 4.54 -0.26 -5.14
CA THR A 148 4.75 -1.00 -6.38
C THR A 148 4.42 -2.46 -6.17
N ALA A 149 3.42 -2.96 -6.89
CA ALA A 149 2.98 -4.35 -6.87
C ALA A 149 3.30 -5.00 -8.22
N ILE A 150 4.10 -6.07 -8.20
CA ILE A 150 4.57 -6.76 -9.39
C ILE A 150 4.27 -8.25 -9.22
N ASN A 151 3.66 -8.86 -10.24
CA ASN A 151 3.49 -10.30 -10.35
C ASN A 151 3.48 -10.74 -11.82
N ASP A 152 3.15 -12.01 -12.06
CA ASP A 152 3.10 -12.60 -13.41
C ASP A 152 2.04 -11.97 -14.35
N ASP A 153 1.06 -11.27 -13.78
CA ASP A 153 -0.09 -10.73 -14.49
C ASP A 153 -0.04 -9.19 -14.64
N TYR A 154 0.72 -8.47 -13.80
CA TYR A 154 0.76 -7.00 -13.84
C TYR A 154 1.98 -6.37 -13.16
N ASN A 155 2.15 -5.06 -13.45
CA ASN A 155 2.89 -4.11 -12.62
C ASN A 155 2.05 -2.88 -12.38
N ILE A 156 1.81 -2.62 -11.11
CA ILE A 156 0.98 -1.54 -10.60
C ILE A 156 1.85 -0.65 -9.72
N GLN A 157 1.80 0.64 -9.99
CA GLN A 157 2.43 1.68 -9.19
C GLN A 157 1.36 2.63 -8.67
N ILE A 158 1.28 2.80 -7.36
CA ILE A 158 0.39 3.76 -6.69
C ILE A 158 1.27 4.80 -6.04
N THR A 159 1.19 6.05 -6.49
CA THR A 159 1.88 7.18 -5.87
C THR A 159 0.88 8.01 -5.08
N LEU A 160 1.14 8.19 -3.80
CA LEU A 160 0.36 9.05 -2.91
C LEU A 160 1.14 10.35 -2.68
N LEU A 161 0.56 11.50 -3.06
CA LEU A 161 1.21 12.82 -3.06
C LEU A 161 0.47 13.82 -2.16
N GLY A 162 1.21 14.74 -1.52
CA GLY A 162 0.62 15.93 -0.90
C GLY A 162 0.04 15.74 0.50
N ALA A 163 0.59 14.83 1.29
CA ALA A 163 0.34 14.76 2.73
C ALA A 163 0.98 15.94 3.50
N GLN A 164 0.72 17.19 3.10
CA GLN A 164 0.98 18.35 3.97
C GLN A 164 -0.25 18.60 4.82
N ILE A 165 -0.47 17.71 5.78
CA ILE A 165 -1.76 17.64 6.42
C ILE A 165 -1.49 17.29 7.89
N THR A 166 -2.14 18.04 8.78
CA THR A 166 -2.55 17.48 10.07
C THR A 166 -3.48 16.31 9.74
N LEU A 167 -2.89 15.16 9.38
CA LEU A 167 -3.63 13.99 8.91
C LEU A 167 -4.24 13.34 10.12
N LEU A 168 -5.51 13.62 10.32
CA LEU A 168 -6.39 12.58 10.79
C LEU A 168 -6.64 11.65 9.59
N GLY A 169 -5.80 10.63 9.46
CA GLY A 169 -6.21 9.35 8.87
C GLY A 169 -5.94 9.13 7.38
N ALA A 170 -4.67 9.12 6.96
CA ALA A 170 -4.21 8.17 5.93
C ALA A 170 -3.32 7.14 6.63
N GLN A 171 -3.93 6.22 7.38
CA GLN A 171 -3.21 5.10 7.98
C GLN A 171 -3.08 4.03 6.91
N VAL A 172 -1.85 3.66 6.55
CA VAL A 172 -1.66 2.48 5.70
C VAL A 172 -1.57 1.27 6.59
N GLU A 173 -2.60 0.45 6.54
CA GLU A 173 -2.66 -0.85 7.19
C GLU A 173 -2.35 -1.95 6.18
N LEU A 174 -1.52 -2.91 6.59
CA LEU A 174 -1.13 -4.05 5.77
C LEU A 174 -1.01 -5.31 6.65
N LEU A 175 -1.52 -6.42 6.13
CA LEU A 175 -1.37 -7.74 6.75
C LEU A 175 -0.37 -8.60 5.97
N TYR A 176 0.68 -9.05 6.65
CA TYR A 176 1.64 -10.02 6.13
C TYR A 176 1.78 -11.21 7.08
N GLY A 177 1.17 -12.34 6.73
CA GLY A 177 1.11 -13.50 7.62
C GLY A 177 0.36 -13.15 8.91
N ARG A 178 1.08 -13.11 10.03
CA ARG A 178 0.54 -12.71 11.36
C ARG A 178 1.01 -11.33 11.82
N VAL A 179 1.59 -10.55 10.92
CA VAL A 179 2.13 -9.22 11.23
C VAL A 179 1.25 -8.16 10.61
N HIS A 180 0.77 -7.26 11.45
CA HIS A 180 0.12 -6.02 11.05
C HIS A 180 1.15 -4.91 10.90
N VAL A 181 1.05 -4.14 9.83
CA VAL A 181 1.94 -3.01 9.54
C VAL A 181 1.11 -1.76 9.44
N GLU A 182 1.44 -0.75 10.24
CA GLU A 182 0.83 0.57 10.20
C GLU A 182 1.88 1.59 9.79
N ILE A 183 1.61 2.35 8.74
CA ILE A 183 2.44 3.50 8.36
C ILE A 183 1.67 4.77 8.69
N SER A 184 2.28 5.65 9.47
CA SER A 184 1.70 6.94 9.83
C SER A 184 1.54 7.80 8.59
N ALA A 185 0.57 8.70 8.67
CA ALA A 185 0.15 9.52 7.55
C ALA A 185 1.22 10.55 7.09
N ASP A 186 2.20 10.88 7.94
CA ASP A 186 3.37 11.69 7.56
C ASP A 186 4.50 10.86 6.91
N TYR A 187 4.32 9.54 6.77
CA TYR A 187 5.28 8.56 6.27
C TYR A 187 6.65 8.66 6.95
N ARG A 188 6.63 8.96 8.25
CA ARG A 188 7.81 8.98 9.13
C ARG A 188 7.80 7.84 10.13
N THR A 189 6.62 7.35 10.52
CA THR A 189 6.49 6.28 11.51
C THR A 189 5.96 5.02 10.85
N VAL A 190 6.59 3.90 11.17
CA VAL A 190 6.15 2.55 10.87
C VAL A 190 5.95 1.83 12.19
N VAL A 191 4.85 1.13 12.34
CA VAL A 191 4.62 0.20 13.44
C VAL A 191 4.40 -1.19 12.86
N LEU A 192 5.20 -2.16 13.30
CA LEU A 192 5.03 -3.58 13.02
C LEU A 192 4.51 -4.24 14.28
N THR A 193 3.40 -4.94 14.20
CA THR A 193 2.78 -5.62 15.33
C THR A 193 2.58 -7.09 14.99
N SER A 194 3.24 -7.98 15.72
CA SER A 194 3.02 -9.44 15.69
C SER A 194 2.43 -9.92 17.01
N GLU A 195 2.11 -11.21 17.14
CA GLU A 195 1.65 -11.81 18.41
C GLU A 195 2.63 -11.62 19.58
N ALA A 196 3.91 -11.42 19.31
CA ALA A 196 4.97 -11.40 20.32
C ALA A 196 5.70 -10.05 20.42
N HIS A 197 5.67 -9.24 19.37
CA HIS A 197 6.54 -8.07 19.26
C HIS A 197 5.78 -6.88 18.67
N ARG A 198 6.06 -5.69 19.21
CA ARG A 198 5.72 -4.42 18.59
C ARG A 198 7.00 -3.65 18.29
N VAL A 199 7.23 -3.33 17.03
CA VAL A 199 8.38 -2.54 16.58
C VAL A 199 7.90 -1.23 15.99
N GLU A 200 8.33 -0.13 16.58
CA GLU A 200 8.08 1.22 16.09
C GLU A 200 9.37 1.80 15.50
N LEU A 201 9.34 2.17 14.24
CA LEU A 201 10.42 2.81 13.52
C LEU A 201 9.98 4.22 13.14
N ARG A 202 10.75 5.23 13.54
CA ARG A 202 10.46 6.64 13.31
C ARG A 202 11.65 7.33 12.65
N THR A 203 11.46 7.91 11.47
CA THR A 203 12.49 8.65 10.74
C THR A 203 12.23 10.15 10.72
N VAL A 204 13.30 10.95 10.66
CA VAL A 204 13.21 12.42 10.53
C VAL A 204 13.28 12.82 9.06
N MET A 205 14.44 12.70 8.43
CA MET A 205 14.63 12.93 6.99
C MET A 205 14.92 11.66 6.19
N SER A 206 15.30 10.56 6.86
CA SER A 206 15.63 9.32 6.14
C SER A 206 14.41 8.70 5.45
N PRO A 207 14.54 8.22 4.19
CA PRO A 207 13.54 7.40 3.54
C PRO A 207 13.51 6.00 4.18
N PHE A 208 12.45 5.25 3.91
CA PHE A 208 12.42 3.81 4.20
C PHE A 208 11.89 3.05 2.99
N ASN A 209 12.30 1.79 2.88
CA ASN A 209 11.86 0.86 1.86
C ASN A 209 11.32 -0.42 2.51
N PHE A 210 10.10 -0.77 2.17
CA PHE A 210 9.54 -2.09 2.40
C PHE A 210 9.67 -2.92 1.14
N SER A 211 10.08 -4.18 1.30
CA SER A 211 9.97 -5.19 0.26
C SER A 211 9.32 -6.43 0.87
N ILE A 212 8.18 -6.82 0.31
CA ILE A 212 7.36 -7.94 0.74
C ILE A 212 7.32 -8.95 -0.40
N THR A 213 7.70 -10.18 -0.09
CA THR A 213 7.68 -11.33 -1.00
C THR A 213 6.87 -12.46 -0.40
N ASP A 214 6.76 -13.59 -1.10
CA ASP A 214 6.18 -14.82 -0.56
C ASP A 214 6.96 -15.41 0.63
N ARG A 215 8.20 -14.95 0.88
CA ARG A 215 9.12 -15.49 1.89
C ARG A 215 9.36 -14.56 3.07
N GLU A 216 9.59 -13.28 2.77
CA GLU A 216 9.93 -12.29 3.79
C GLU A 216 9.28 -10.92 3.55
N LEU A 217 9.05 -10.22 4.66
CA LEU A 217 8.92 -8.78 4.73
C LEU A 217 10.25 -8.21 5.20
N SER A 218 10.79 -7.24 4.48
CA SER A 218 11.99 -6.49 4.86
C SER A 218 11.70 -5.00 4.92
N VAL A 219 12.20 -4.31 5.95
CA VAL A 219 12.14 -2.86 6.10
C VAL A 219 13.57 -2.33 6.16
N ARG A 220 13.96 -1.48 5.22
CA ARG A 220 15.30 -0.90 5.13
C ARG A 220 15.25 0.60 5.32
N CYS A 221 16.10 1.11 6.21
CA CYS A 221 16.41 2.53 6.36
C CYS A 221 17.83 2.73 5.82
N PRO A 222 17.98 3.13 4.54
CA PRO A 222 19.26 3.08 3.86
C PRO A 222 20.30 4.06 4.43
N ASP A 223 19.90 5.23 4.92
CA ASP A 223 20.85 6.20 5.46
C ASP A 223 21.41 5.77 6.82
N ASP A 224 20.62 5.01 7.59
CA ASP A 224 20.98 4.46 8.90
C ASP A 224 21.46 3.00 8.83
N ILE A 225 21.60 2.45 7.61
CA ILE A 225 22.03 1.08 7.30
C ILE A 225 21.39 0.07 8.26
N THR A 226 20.08 0.25 8.49
CA THR A 226 19.28 -0.57 9.39
C THR A 226 18.28 -1.36 8.57
N THR A 227 18.24 -2.68 8.80
CA THR A 227 17.34 -3.59 8.11
C THR A 227 16.57 -4.43 9.13
N LEU A 228 15.25 -4.46 9.01
CA LEU A 228 14.38 -5.35 9.74
C LEU A 228 13.88 -6.43 8.78
N ARG A 229 13.82 -7.69 9.21
CA ARG A 229 13.35 -8.82 8.40
C ARG A 229 12.39 -9.69 9.21
N ILE A 230 11.33 -10.13 8.56
CA ILE A 230 10.31 -10.99 9.13
C ILE A 230 9.97 -12.07 8.09
N MET A 231 10.12 -13.33 8.46
CA MET A 231 9.72 -14.45 7.60
C MET A 231 8.20 -14.64 7.66
N ARG A 232 7.56 -15.01 6.55
CA ARG A 232 6.09 -15.10 6.42
C ARG A 232 5.36 -15.83 7.54
N ASP A 233 5.92 -16.96 7.97
CA ASP A 233 5.33 -17.84 8.98
C ASP A 233 6.03 -17.72 10.35
N SER A 234 6.78 -16.64 10.57
CA SER A 234 7.47 -16.36 11.83
C SER A 234 6.91 -15.12 12.51
N SER A 235 6.83 -15.18 13.84
CA SER A 235 6.61 -14.00 14.69
C SER A 235 7.91 -13.31 15.10
N GLU A 236 9.06 -13.88 14.73
CA GLU A 236 10.39 -13.35 15.00
C GLU A 236 10.70 -12.19 14.05
N ILE A 237 11.40 -11.19 14.58
CA ILE A 237 11.83 -10.00 13.86
C ILE A 237 13.35 -9.93 13.97
N ASP A 238 14.02 -10.14 12.86
CA ASP A 238 15.47 -10.00 12.75
C ASP A 238 15.79 -8.52 12.51
N ILE A 239 16.70 -7.95 13.31
CA ILE A 239 17.14 -6.56 13.19
C ILE A 239 18.65 -6.55 12.98
N GLU A 240 19.07 -6.03 11.84
CA GLU A 240 20.46 -5.83 11.45
C GLU A 240 20.78 -4.33 11.40
N VAL A 241 21.87 -3.94 12.06
CA VAL A 241 22.29 -2.53 12.16
C VAL A 241 23.79 -2.44 11.88
N GLU A 242 24.17 -1.78 10.79
CA GLU A 242 25.57 -1.53 10.44
C GLU A 242 25.97 -0.07 10.78
N GLN A 243 26.34 0.17 12.06
CA GLN A 243 26.95 1.39 12.64
C GLN A 243 26.07 2.61 13.04
N ARG A 244 26.63 3.40 13.98
CA ARG A 244 26.27 4.76 14.49
C ARG A 244 24.98 4.98 15.29
N SER A 245 24.20 3.95 15.60
CA SER A 245 23.07 4.10 16.53
C SER A 245 23.50 3.94 17.99
N ALA A 246 23.12 4.88 18.86
CA ALA A 246 23.19 4.70 20.31
C ALA A 246 22.13 3.66 20.70
N LEU A 247 22.60 2.45 20.99
CA LEU A 247 21.76 1.33 21.41
C LEU A 247 21.54 1.37 22.93
N HIS A 248 20.28 1.41 23.35
CA HIS A 248 19.87 1.26 24.75
C HIS A 248 18.95 0.05 24.87
N MET A 249 19.32 -0.91 25.73
CA MET A 249 18.52 -2.10 26.02
C MET A 249 18.20 -2.13 27.51
N ASP A 250 16.92 -2.32 27.84
CA ASP A 250 16.48 -2.58 29.20
C ASP A 250 16.24 -4.09 29.35
N ARG A 251 16.81 -4.68 30.40
CA ARG A 251 16.73 -6.11 30.68
C ARG A 251 16.44 -6.27 32.17
N SER A 252 15.19 -6.56 32.51
CA SER A 252 14.76 -6.91 33.86
C SER A 252 15.26 -8.32 34.27
N GLY A 253 16.58 -8.55 34.29
CA GLY A 253 17.19 -9.76 34.84
C GLY A 253 17.98 -10.63 33.85
N GLY A 254 19.33 -10.54 33.94
CA GLY A 254 20.24 -11.63 33.54
C GLY A 254 20.80 -11.61 32.10
N SER A 255 22.10 -11.27 32.00
CA SER A 255 23.06 -11.30 30.87
C SER A 255 22.97 -12.49 29.88
N GLN A 256 23.03 -12.32 28.55
CA GLN A 256 24.23 -12.04 27.71
C GLN A 256 23.88 -11.40 26.34
N PHE A 257 24.84 -10.73 25.68
CA PHE A 257 24.69 -10.06 24.37
C PHE A 257 25.92 -10.33 23.48
N VAL A 258 25.72 -10.46 22.16
CA VAL A 258 26.79 -10.55 21.15
C VAL A 258 26.44 -9.61 19.99
N LEU A 259 27.25 -8.57 19.79
CA LEU A 259 27.42 -7.87 18.51
C LEU A 259 28.56 -8.60 17.79
N GLU A 260 28.42 -8.90 16.50
CA GLU A 260 29.32 -9.73 15.68
C GLU A 260 29.15 -11.26 15.79
N GLY A 261 27.95 -11.77 15.52
CA GLY A 261 27.78 -13.17 15.14
C GLY A 261 27.70 -14.16 16.31
N GLN A 262 26.48 -14.66 16.49
CA GLN A 262 26.03 -15.82 17.28
C GLN A 262 25.57 -15.62 18.73
N ASN A 263 24.35 -16.14 18.92
CA ASN A 263 23.50 -16.35 20.10
C ASN A 263 22.85 -15.12 20.74
N SER A 264 21.62 -14.86 20.28
CA SER A 264 20.67 -13.85 20.74
C SER A 264 19.81 -14.36 21.90
N THR A 265 19.59 -13.49 22.89
CA THR A 265 18.43 -13.55 23.79
C THR A 265 17.53 -12.38 23.43
N THR A 266 16.22 -12.62 23.29
CA THR A 266 15.20 -11.62 22.94
C THR A 266 15.10 -10.58 24.06
N PRO A 267 15.50 -9.31 23.84
CA PRO A 267 15.35 -8.29 24.86
C PRO A 267 13.87 -7.92 25.04
N GLU A 268 13.43 -7.67 26.28
CA GLU A 268 12.07 -7.16 26.54
C GLU A 268 11.83 -5.82 25.84
N ARG A 269 12.89 -5.00 25.79
CA ARG A 269 12.91 -3.73 25.10
C ARG A 269 14.27 -3.44 24.47
N LEU A 270 14.23 -2.94 23.24
CA LEU A 270 15.37 -2.50 22.46
C LEU A 270 15.07 -1.10 21.90
N ASP A 271 15.85 -0.10 22.31
CA ASP A 271 15.80 1.24 21.72
C ASP A 271 17.10 1.50 20.93
N LEU A 272 16.98 1.81 19.65
CA LEU A 272 18.06 2.19 18.75
C LEU A 272 17.82 3.62 18.28
N ASN A 273 18.74 4.54 18.58
CA ASN A 273 18.58 5.94 18.18
C ASN A 273 19.81 6.44 17.42
N SER A 274 19.57 7.09 16.28
CA SER A 274 20.52 7.88 15.51
C SER A 274 20.04 9.34 15.43
N SER A 275 20.71 10.18 14.63
CA SER A 275 20.23 11.53 14.32
C SER A 275 18.97 11.53 13.44
N GLU A 276 18.73 10.47 12.68
CA GLU A 276 17.71 10.40 11.63
C GLU A 276 16.68 9.29 11.86
N LEU A 277 16.96 8.34 12.77
CA LEU A 277 16.15 7.17 13.05
C LEU A 277 16.00 6.95 14.56
N SER A 278 14.78 6.64 15.00
CA SER A 278 14.48 6.07 16.30
C SER A 278 13.73 4.77 16.07
N LEU A 279 14.27 3.66 16.55
CA LEU A 279 13.65 2.34 16.51
C LEU A 279 13.44 1.86 17.94
N ARG A 280 12.21 1.46 18.26
CA ARG A 280 11.85 0.84 19.53
C ARG A 280 11.18 -0.49 19.27
N LEU A 281 11.76 -1.57 19.79
CA LEU A 281 11.12 -2.87 19.88
C LEU A 281 10.72 -3.11 21.34
N ASN A 282 9.48 -3.53 21.53
CA ASN A 282 8.96 -4.05 22.79
C ASN A 282 8.46 -5.48 22.55
N SER A 283 8.88 -6.45 23.35
CA SER A 283 8.19 -7.73 23.43
C SER A 283 7.03 -7.59 24.41
N GLU A 284 5.81 -7.97 24.02
CA GLU A 284 4.72 -8.00 24.99
C GLU A 284 4.91 -9.19 25.95
N GLU A 285 5.04 -8.91 27.25
CA GLU A 285 4.64 -9.92 28.25
C GLU A 285 3.19 -10.29 27.95
N ARG A 286 2.92 -11.57 27.66
CA ARG A 286 1.59 -12.14 27.40
C ARG A 286 0.49 -11.46 28.24
N ASN A 287 -0.21 -10.49 27.67
CA ASN A 287 -1.50 -10.06 28.20
C ASN A 287 -2.57 -10.96 27.59
N ASN A 288 -2.90 -12.01 28.33
CA ASN A 288 -4.12 -12.80 28.16
C ASN A 288 -5.35 -11.88 28.18
N ARG A 289 -5.75 -11.35 27.02
CA ARG A 289 -7.13 -11.01 26.70
C ARG A 289 -7.42 -11.42 25.27
N LEU A 290 -7.62 -12.74 25.16
CA LEU A 290 -8.44 -13.40 24.16
C LEU A 290 -9.53 -12.47 23.63
N PHE A 291 -9.46 -12.22 22.32
CA PHE A 291 -10.57 -12.47 21.40
C PHE A 291 -11.67 -13.31 22.08
N SER A 292 -12.78 -12.66 22.46
CA SER A 292 -14.02 -13.39 22.68
C SER A 292 -14.47 -13.92 21.32
N LEU A 293 -14.01 -15.13 20.99
CA LEU A 293 -14.65 -15.98 20.01
C LEU A 293 -16.13 -16.07 20.39
N ILE A 294 -16.98 -15.69 19.43
CA ILE A 294 -18.34 -16.17 19.35
C ILE A 294 -18.23 -17.71 19.26
N GLU A 295 -18.53 -18.38 20.36
CA GLU A 295 -18.70 -19.83 20.41
C GLU A 295 -19.88 -20.20 19.50
N LEU A 296 -19.56 -20.93 18.42
CA LEU A 296 -20.51 -21.85 17.82
C LEU A 296 -20.74 -22.99 18.83
N GLY A 297 -21.90 -22.97 19.46
CA GLY A 297 -22.46 -24.12 20.18
C GLY A 297 -23.60 -24.72 19.38
N GLU A 298 -23.39 -25.92 18.85
CA GLU A 298 -24.46 -26.79 18.36
C GLU A 298 -25.43 -27.16 19.50
N THR A 299 -26.73 -27.05 19.22
CA THR A 299 -27.73 -28.09 19.52
C THR A 299 -28.77 -28.09 18.41
#